data_AF-A0A1V3WS97-F1
#
_entry.id   AF-A0A1V3WS97-F1
#
_cell.length_a   1.000
_cell.length_b   1.000
_cell.length_c   1.000
_cell.angle_alpha   90.00
_cell.angle_beta   90.00
_cell.angle_gamma   90.00
#
_symmetry.space_group_name_H-M   'P 1'
#
loop_
_entity.id
_entity.type
_entity.pdbx_description
1 polymer ?
#
loop_
_entity_poly.entity_id
_entity_poly.type
_entity_poly.pdbx_seq_one_letter_code
_entity_poly.pdbx_strand_id
1 'polypeptide(L)'
;MEFLVTMTTRVPDGTSLDEVNDVRAREAAHARELAARGSLLRLWRPPVRPGEWRTLGLFAAADDERLEQLLASMPLRVWRTDEITALDGHPDDPPGAGITPRPGKGPEFLIAMTVTVPPGTAAHVVDDASARQARRARELAEAGHLVRLWTLPDGRTARAWWVCGGPVIPAS
;
A
#
# COMPACT_ATOMS: atom_id res chain seq x y z
N MET A 1 13.66 -0.93 -0.89
CA MET A 1 12.62 -1.75 -0.26
C MET A 1 11.35 -0.92 -0.13
N GLU A 2 10.21 -1.58 0.02
CA GLU A 2 8.94 -0.90 0.26
C GLU A 2 8.29 -1.37 1.54
N PHE A 3 7.55 -0.47 2.17
CA PHE A 3 6.96 -0.69 3.49
C PHE A 3 5.53 -0.17 3.50
N LEU A 4 4.61 -1.00 3.98
CA LEU A 4 3.29 -0.53 4.36
C LEU A 4 3.30 -0.17 5.84
N VAL A 5 3.01 1.08 6.14
CA VAL A 5 2.95 1.59 7.51
C VAL A 5 1.51 1.95 7.86
N THR A 6 0.97 1.30 8.89
CA THR A 6 -0.30 1.71 9.50
C THR A 6 -0.01 2.74 10.57
N MET A 7 -0.43 3.97 10.32
CA MET A 7 -0.25 5.12 11.19
C MET A 7 -1.55 5.41 11.95
N THR A 8 -1.53 5.31 13.27
CA THR A 8 -2.69 5.62 14.12
C THR A 8 -2.38 6.81 15.03
N THR A 9 -3.13 7.91 14.89
CA THR A 9 -2.93 9.15 15.67
C THR A 9 -3.90 9.19 16.86
N ARG A 10 -3.38 9.49 18.05
CA ARG A 10 -4.13 9.75 19.28
C ARG A 10 -3.70 11.10 19.84
N VAL A 11 -4.55 12.11 19.66
CA VAL A 11 -4.30 13.47 20.15
C VAL A 11 -4.47 13.48 21.68
N PRO A 12 -3.54 14.07 22.45
CA PRO A 12 -3.66 14.18 23.90
C PRO A 12 -4.88 14.99 24.34
N ASP A 13 -5.46 14.61 25.48
CA ASP A 13 -6.55 15.36 26.10
C ASP A 13 -6.09 16.79 26.45
N GLY A 14 -6.96 17.78 26.18
CA GLY A 14 -6.66 19.19 26.44
C GLY A 14 -5.86 19.89 25.33
N THR A 15 -5.47 19.20 24.26
CA THR A 15 -4.85 19.83 23.08
C THR A 15 -5.86 20.74 22.38
N SER A 16 -5.48 22.01 22.15
CA SER A 16 -6.36 22.96 21.48
C SER A 16 -6.58 22.59 20.00
N LEU A 17 -7.73 22.99 19.43
CA LEU A 17 -8.02 22.73 18.02
C LEU A 17 -7.01 23.43 17.09
N ASP A 18 -6.56 24.62 17.47
CA ASP A 18 -5.56 25.38 16.70
C ASP A 18 -4.21 24.66 16.66
N GLU A 19 -3.77 24.11 17.78
CA GLU A 19 -2.55 23.30 17.86
C GLU A 19 -2.67 22.02 17.03
N VAL A 20 -3.82 21.33 17.09
CA VAL A 20 -4.09 20.15 16.24
C VAL A 20 -4.02 20.54 14.76
N ASN A 21 -4.61 21.67 14.37
CA ASN A 21 -4.62 22.13 12.98
C ASN A 21 -3.21 22.52 12.49
N ASP A 22 -2.41 23.19 13.33
CA ASP A 22 -1.03 23.53 13.00
C ASP A 22 -0.17 22.29 12.76
N VAL A 23 -0.22 21.31 13.67
CA VAL A 23 0.53 20.05 13.52
C VAL A 23 0.09 19.30 12.25
N ARG A 24 -1.20 19.28 11.94
CA ARG A 24 -1.72 18.68 10.69
C ARG A 24 -1.24 19.40 9.44
N ALA A 25 -1.16 20.71 9.47
CA ALA A 25 -0.67 21.49 8.34
C ALA A 25 0.81 21.19 8.07
N ARG A 26 1.62 21.14 9.13
CA ARG A 26 3.04 20.76 9.06
C ARG A 26 3.22 19.32 8.60
N GLU A 27 2.42 18.38 9.09
CA GLU A 27 2.43 16.99 8.63
C GLU A 27 2.13 16.91 7.13
N ALA A 28 1.09 17.61 6.66
CA ALA A 28 0.71 17.60 5.26
C ALA A 28 1.79 18.23 4.37
N ALA A 29 2.47 19.29 4.84
CA ALA A 29 3.61 19.87 4.14
C ALA A 29 4.76 18.86 4.02
N HIS A 30 5.15 18.24 5.13
CA HIS A 30 6.25 17.27 5.13
C HIS A 30 5.93 16.01 4.31
N ALA A 31 4.70 15.50 4.37
CA ALA A 31 4.27 14.38 3.53
C ALA A 31 4.39 14.70 2.03
N ARG A 32 4.09 15.94 1.62
CA ARG A 32 4.29 16.36 0.21
C ARG A 32 5.77 16.40 -0.15
N GLU A 33 6.64 16.84 0.75
CA GLU A 33 8.10 16.82 0.54
C GLU A 33 8.62 15.39 0.37
N LEU A 34 8.18 14.46 1.23
CA LEU A 34 8.54 13.05 1.13
C LEU A 34 8.03 12.42 -0.16
N ALA A 35 6.83 12.80 -0.62
CA ALA A 35 6.29 12.34 -1.89
C ALA A 35 7.09 12.88 -3.08
N ALA A 36 7.47 14.17 -3.06
CA ALA A 36 8.31 14.77 -4.10
C ALA A 36 9.70 14.10 -4.19
N ARG A 37 10.22 13.59 -3.07
CA ARG A 37 11.48 12.83 -3.02
C ARG A 37 11.33 11.34 -3.37
N GLY A 38 10.11 10.87 -3.59
CA GLY A 38 9.81 9.45 -3.85
C GLY A 38 9.95 8.54 -2.62
N SER A 39 10.05 9.09 -1.41
CA SER A 39 10.12 8.30 -0.17
C SER A 39 8.72 7.94 0.36
N LEU A 40 7.72 8.77 0.06
CA LEU A 40 6.31 8.46 0.32
C LEU A 40 5.58 8.23 -1.02
N LEU A 41 5.26 6.98 -1.32
CA LEU A 41 4.68 6.57 -2.60
C LEU A 41 3.17 6.79 -2.65
N ARG A 42 2.48 6.54 -1.53
CA ARG A 42 1.01 6.63 -1.47
C ARG A 42 0.50 6.79 -0.04
N LEU A 43 -0.63 7.48 0.11
CA LEU A 43 -1.40 7.54 1.36
C LEU A 43 -2.85 7.13 1.10
N TRP A 44 -3.41 6.33 2.01
CA TRP A 44 -4.81 5.99 2.06
C TRP A 44 -5.39 6.31 3.43
N ARG A 45 -6.65 6.77 3.47
CA ARG A 45 -7.42 6.89 4.72
C ARG A 45 -8.53 5.85 4.70
N PRO A 46 -8.32 4.68 5.34
CA PRO A 46 -9.39 3.70 5.45
C PRO A 46 -10.57 4.28 6.24
N PRO A 47 -11.80 3.77 6.05
CA PRO A 47 -12.93 4.12 6.89
C PRO A 47 -12.59 3.84 8.36
N VAL A 48 -12.77 4.84 9.22
CA VAL A 48 -12.46 4.77 10.65
C VAL A 48 -13.71 4.96 11.49
N ARG A 49 -13.71 4.42 12.72
CA ARG A 49 -14.74 4.75 13.72
C ARG A 49 -14.61 6.23 14.10
N PRO A 50 -15.70 6.90 14.53
CA PRO A 50 -15.62 8.25 15.05
C PRO A 50 -14.57 8.35 16.17
N GLY A 51 -13.63 9.29 16.05
CA GLY A 51 -12.55 9.50 17.04
C GLY A 51 -11.23 8.77 16.75
N GLU A 52 -11.20 7.80 15.83
CA GLU A 52 -9.96 7.15 15.40
C GLU A 52 -9.41 7.79 14.14
N TRP A 53 -8.11 8.11 14.13
CA TRP A 53 -7.43 8.66 12.96
C TRP A 53 -6.40 7.66 12.48
N ARG A 54 -6.73 6.93 11.42
CA ARG A 54 -5.84 5.94 10.80
C ARG A 54 -5.53 6.34 9.37
N THR A 55 -4.24 6.26 9.04
CA THR A 55 -3.75 6.42 7.67
C THR A 55 -2.85 5.22 7.35
N LEU A 56 -2.94 4.72 6.13
CA LEU A 56 -1.98 3.74 5.60
C LEU A 56 -1.02 4.49 4.68
N GLY A 57 0.28 4.31 4.86
CA GLY A 57 1.30 4.87 3.99
C GLY A 57 2.12 3.79 3.33
N LEU A 58 2.32 3.90 2.02
CA LEU A 58 3.32 3.13 1.29
C LEU A 58 4.60 3.96 1.18
N PHE A 59 5.67 3.49 1.78
CA PHE A 59 6.97 4.16 1.81
C PHE A 59 8.02 3.37 1.03
N ALA A 60 8.98 4.07 0.45
CA ALA A 60 10.19 3.49 -0.12
C ALA A 60 11.41 3.97 0.67
N ALA A 61 12.23 3.01 1.11
CA ALA A 61 13.49 3.27 1.82
C ALA A 61 14.54 2.21 1.46
N ALA A 62 15.80 2.51 1.77
CA ALA A 62 16.91 1.57 1.54
C ALA A 62 16.80 0.35 2.47
N ASP A 63 16.44 0.60 3.72
CA ASP A 63 16.39 -0.36 4.84
C ASP A 63 15.44 0.16 5.94
N ASP A 64 15.29 -0.62 7.01
CA ASP A 64 14.46 -0.30 8.17
C ASP A 64 14.93 0.96 8.92
N GLU A 65 16.25 1.17 9.03
CA GLU A 65 16.80 2.34 9.72
C GLU A 65 16.42 3.63 8.99
N ARG A 66 16.54 3.61 7.66
CA ARG A 66 16.15 4.73 6.81
C ARG A 66 14.65 4.99 6.89
N LEU A 67 13.83 3.94 6.96
CA LEU A 67 12.39 4.10 7.16
C LEU A 67 12.11 4.77 8.52
N GLU A 68 12.73 4.32 9.60
CA GLU A 68 12.51 4.92 10.93
C GLU A 68 12.92 6.39 10.93
N GLN A 69 14.03 6.76 10.29
CA GLN A 69 14.42 8.18 10.14
C GLN A 69 13.35 9.01 9.41
N LEU A 70 12.72 8.45 8.37
CA LEU A 70 11.63 9.11 7.64
C LEU A 70 10.37 9.25 8.51
N LEU A 71 10.02 8.23 9.29
CA LEU A 71 8.86 8.27 10.17
C LEU A 71 9.09 9.22 11.36
N ALA A 72 10.31 9.27 11.89
CA ALA A 72 10.73 10.14 12.97
C ALA A 72 10.74 11.63 12.57
N SER A 73 10.95 11.95 11.30
CA SER A 73 10.89 13.33 10.81
C SER A 73 9.46 13.86 10.65
N MET A 74 8.43 13.00 10.73
CA MET A 74 7.04 13.41 10.56
C MET A 74 6.51 14.14 11.82
N PRO A 75 5.97 15.37 11.69
CA PRO A 75 5.46 16.15 12.83
C PRO A 75 4.44 15.42 13.72
N LEU A 76 3.57 14.57 13.17
CA LEU A 76 2.60 13.82 13.97
C LEU A 76 3.20 12.66 14.79
N ARG A 77 4.48 12.32 14.61
CA ARG A 77 5.14 11.20 15.30
C ARG A 77 4.95 11.26 16.83
N VAL A 78 4.86 12.45 17.40
CA VAL A 78 4.63 12.67 18.85
C VAL A 78 3.29 12.13 19.36
N TRP A 79 2.28 12.02 18.50
CA TRP A 79 0.92 11.56 18.84
C TRP A 79 0.56 10.27 18.10
N ARG A 80 1.50 9.67 17.37
CA ARG A 80 1.23 8.62 16.39
C ARG A 80 1.98 7.34 16.72
N THR A 81 1.27 6.23 16.67
CA THR A 81 1.85 4.89 16.70
C THR A 81 1.87 4.30 15.30
N ASP A 82 2.99 3.65 14.95
CA ASP A 82 3.26 3.13 13.61
C ASP A 82 3.43 1.60 13.69
N GLU A 83 2.68 0.87 12.87
CA GLU A 83 2.87 -0.57 12.63
C GLU A 83 3.47 -0.75 11.23
N ILE A 84 4.66 -1.34 11.17
CA ILE A 84 5.44 -1.47 9.93
C ILE A 84 5.33 -2.89 9.39
N THR A 85 5.02 -3.02 8.10
CA THR A 85 5.08 -4.27 7.34
C THR A 85 6.03 -4.08 6.17
N ALA A 86 7.16 -4.79 6.19
CA ALA A 86 8.04 -4.89 5.03
C ALA A 86 7.32 -5.61 3.88
N LEU A 87 7.52 -5.12 2.65
CA LEU A 87 6.94 -5.66 1.44
C LEU A 87 8.04 -6.15 0.51
N ASP A 88 8.02 -7.44 0.22
CA ASP A 88 8.94 -8.04 -0.73
C ASP A 88 8.39 -7.98 -2.16
N GLY A 89 9.30 -7.95 -3.13
CA GLY A 89 8.93 -7.99 -4.54
C GLY A 89 8.20 -9.30 -4.87
N HIS A 90 7.00 -9.18 -5.44
CA HIS A 90 6.28 -10.33 -5.96
C HIS A 90 6.76 -10.63 -7.40
N PRO A 91 6.95 -11.90 -7.81
CA PRO A 91 7.36 -12.24 -9.17
C PRO A 91 6.40 -11.71 -10.24
N ASP A 92 5.10 -11.67 -9.92
CA ASP A 92 4.04 -11.13 -10.79
C ASP A 92 3.74 -9.62 -10.56
N ASP A 93 4.60 -8.87 -9.86
CA ASP A 93 4.43 -7.41 -9.70
C ASP A 93 4.54 -6.70 -11.06
N PRO A 94 3.57 -5.85 -11.47
CA PRO A 94 3.59 -5.27 -12.81
C PRO A 94 4.86 -4.50 -13.18
N PRO A 95 5.45 -3.64 -12.30
CA PRO A 95 6.74 -3.02 -12.56
C PRO A 95 7.87 -4.03 -12.84
N GLY A 96 7.88 -5.17 -12.11
CA GLY A 96 8.83 -6.25 -12.36
C GLY A 96 8.67 -6.92 -13.73
N ALA A 97 7.45 -6.92 -14.26
CA ALA A 97 7.13 -7.40 -15.61
C ALA A 97 7.29 -6.33 -16.71
N GLY A 98 7.86 -5.17 -16.40
CA GLY A 98 8.04 -4.05 -17.33
C GLY A 98 6.73 -3.32 -17.68
N ILE A 99 5.65 -3.56 -16.92
CA ILE A 99 4.38 -2.87 -17.08
C ILE A 99 4.40 -1.67 -16.14
N THR A 100 4.16 -0.47 -16.69
CA THR A 100 3.89 0.72 -15.87
C THR A 100 2.38 0.91 -15.78
N PRO A 101 1.70 0.30 -14.80
CA PRO A 101 0.26 0.40 -14.70
C PRO A 101 -0.12 1.86 -14.47
N ARG A 102 -1.01 2.37 -15.33
CA ARG A 102 -1.68 3.65 -15.08
C ARG A 102 -2.92 3.34 -14.27
N PRO A 103 -3.02 3.80 -13.01
CA PRO A 103 -4.20 3.55 -12.19
C PRO A 103 -5.44 4.07 -12.94
N GLY A 104 -6.46 3.22 -13.07
CA GLY A 104 -7.73 3.61 -13.65
C GLY A 104 -8.41 4.75 -12.87
N LYS A 105 -9.56 5.23 -13.38
CA LYS A 105 -10.44 6.10 -12.59
C LYS A 105 -11.34 5.25 -11.72
N GLY A 106 -11.25 5.38 -10.40
CA GLY A 106 -12.14 4.72 -9.47
C GLY A 106 -11.59 4.58 -8.05
N PRO A 107 -12.33 3.90 -7.16
CA PRO A 107 -11.84 3.59 -5.82
C PRO A 107 -10.64 2.65 -5.87
N GLU A 108 -9.75 2.85 -4.91
CA GLU A 108 -8.56 2.01 -4.71
C GLU A 108 -8.83 0.97 -3.63
N PHE A 109 -8.30 -0.23 -3.83
CA PHE A 109 -8.41 -1.31 -2.88
C PHE A 109 -7.01 -1.84 -2.56
N LEU A 110 -6.73 -1.96 -1.27
CA LEU A 110 -5.59 -2.71 -0.77
C LEU A 110 -6.12 -4.02 -0.20
N ILE A 111 -5.78 -5.13 -0.84
CA ILE A 111 -6.24 -6.47 -0.45
C ILE A 111 -5.07 -7.31 0.02
N ALA A 112 -5.32 -8.13 1.05
CA ALA A 112 -4.41 -9.21 1.44
C ALA A 112 -5.05 -10.53 1.03
N MET A 113 -4.26 -11.42 0.44
CA MET A 113 -4.70 -12.73 -0.02
C MET A 113 -3.71 -13.79 0.45
N THR A 114 -4.21 -14.92 0.91
CA THR A 114 -3.40 -16.07 1.31
C THR A 114 -3.61 -17.18 0.31
N VAL A 115 -2.51 -17.69 -0.26
CA VAL A 115 -2.55 -18.82 -1.19
C VAL A 115 -2.40 -20.11 -0.40
N THR A 116 -3.40 -20.98 -0.48
CA THR A 116 -3.40 -22.29 0.18
C THR A 116 -3.41 -23.40 -0.86
N VAL A 117 -2.38 -24.24 -0.87
CA VAL A 117 -2.31 -25.44 -1.71
C VAL A 117 -2.89 -26.62 -0.92
N PRO A 118 -3.92 -27.31 -1.42
CA PRO A 118 -4.47 -28.48 -0.74
C PRO A 118 -3.42 -29.60 -0.56
N PRO A 119 -3.42 -30.32 0.57
CA PRO A 119 -2.53 -31.47 0.76
C PRO A 119 -2.69 -32.52 -0.34
N GLY A 120 -1.59 -33.08 -0.82
CA GLY A 120 -1.60 -34.08 -1.89
C GLY A 120 -1.79 -33.53 -3.31
N THR A 121 -1.84 -32.21 -3.48
CA THR A 121 -1.85 -31.59 -4.82
C THR A 121 -0.53 -31.88 -5.52
N ALA A 122 -0.60 -32.46 -6.73
CA ALA A 122 0.58 -32.75 -7.51
C ALA A 122 1.31 -31.48 -7.95
N ALA A 123 2.64 -31.49 -7.95
CA ALA A 123 3.47 -30.31 -8.25
C ALA A 123 3.10 -29.64 -9.58
N HIS A 124 2.96 -30.42 -10.66
CA HIS A 124 2.57 -29.89 -11.97
C HIS A 124 1.22 -29.14 -11.97
N VAL A 125 0.27 -29.53 -11.11
CA VAL A 125 -1.03 -28.84 -10.97
C VAL A 125 -0.83 -27.49 -10.31
N VAL A 126 0.05 -27.41 -9.31
CA VAL A 126 0.43 -26.15 -8.65
C VAL A 126 1.12 -25.24 -9.65
N ASP A 127 2.11 -25.76 -10.38
CA ASP A 127 2.86 -25.01 -11.39
C ASP A 127 1.94 -24.43 -12.47
N ASP A 128 1.01 -25.25 -12.98
CA ASP A 128 0.01 -24.83 -13.96
C ASP A 128 -0.93 -23.75 -13.41
N ALA A 129 -1.33 -23.86 -12.14
CA ALA A 129 -2.17 -22.87 -11.48
C ALA A 129 -1.43 -21.54 -11.28
N SER A 130 -0.19 -21.59 -10.80
CA SER A 130 0.69 -20.42 -10.66
C SER A 130 0.92 -19.75 -12.01
N ALA A 131 1.18 -20.50 -13.08
CA ALA A 131 1.36 -19.95 -14.42
C ALA A 131 0.08 -19.26 -14.95
N ARG A 132 -1.11 -19.82 -14.66
CA ARG A 132 -2.40 -19.16 -14.98
C ARG A 132 -2.59 -17.88 -14.17
N GLN A 133 -2.24 -17.89 -12.88
CA GLN A 133 -2.33 -16.73 -12.00
C GLN A 133 -1.42 -15.59 -12.50
N ALA A 134 -0.17 -15.90 -12.86
CA ALA A 134 0.78 -14.93 -13.40
C ALA A 134 0.26 -14.27 -14.68
N ARG A 135 -0.28 -15.05 -15.62
CA ARG A 135 -0.93 -14.51 -16.83
C ARG A 135 -2.10 -13.60 -16.49
N ARG A 136 -2.94 -13.99 -15.52
CA ARG A 136 -4.09 -13.18 -15.12
C ARG A 136 -3.69 -11.86 -14.44
N ALA A 137 -2.66 -11.89 -13.59
CA ALA A 137 -2.11 -10.68 -12.97
C ALA A 137 -1.61 -9.70 -14.04
N ARG A 138 -0.92 -10.21 -15.07
CA ARG A 138 -0.48 -9.42 -16.22
C ARG A 138 -1.64 -8.76 -16.97
N GLU A 139 -2.67 -9.52 -17.33
CA GLU A 139 -3.87 -9.00 -18.02
C GLU A 139 -4.54 -7.88 -17.22
N LEU A 140 -4.66 -8.06 -15.90
CA LEU A 140 -5.26 -7.07 -15.01
C LEU A 140 -4.40 -5.81 -14.89
N ALA A 141 -3.08 -5.95 -14.92
CA ALA A 141 -2.17 -4.81 -14.92
C ALA A 141 -2.22 -4.02 -16.23
N GLU A 142 -2.26 -4.71 -17.37
CA GLU A 142 -2.42 -4.09 -18.69
C GLU A 142 -3.77 -3.35 -18.80
N ALA A 143 -4.82 -3.88 -18.17
CA ALA A 143 -6.12 -3.21 -18.05
C ALA A 143 -6.16 -2.06 -17.02
N GLY A 144 -5.07 -1.83 -16.27
CA GLY A 144 -4.99 -0.78 -15.24
C GLY A 144 -5.73 -1.10 -13.94
N HIS A 145 -6.09 -2.37 -13.72
CA HIS A 145 -6.78 -2.83 -12.52
C HIS A 145 -5.84 -3.27 -11.40
N LEU A 146 -4.69 -3.85 -11.75
CA LEU A 146 -3.64 -4.21 -10.80
C LEU A 146 -2.47 -3.23 -10.93
N VAL A 147 -2.16 -2.50 -9.86
CA VAL A 147 -1.12 -1.47 -9.87
C VAL A 147 0.16 -1.98 -9.24
N ARG A 148 0.05 -2.70 -8.11
CA ARG A 148 1.20 -3.30 -7.42
C ARG A 148 0.81 -4.61 -6.74
N LEU A 149 1.77 -5.51 -6.62
CA LEU A 149 1.66 -6.78 -5.95
C LEU A 149 2.95 -7.04 -5.14
N TRP A 150 2.77 -7.47 -3.90
CA TRP A 150 3.86 -7.73 -2.96
C TRP A 150 3.68 -9.09 -2.31
N THR A 151 4.81 -9.68 -1.92
CA THR A 151 4.85 -10.83 -1.01
C THR A 151 5.08 -10.31 0.41
N LEU A 152 4.39 -10.88 1.39
CA LEU A 152 4.65 -10.60 2.80
C LEU A 152 5.72 -11.54 3.36
N PRO A 153 6.38 -11.18 4.48
CA PRO A 153 7.49 -11.97 5.04
C PRO A 153 7.14 -13.44 5.39
N ASP A 154 5.86 -13.79 5.48
CA ASP A 154 5.41 -15.17 5.71
C ASP A 154 5.50 -16.08 4.47
N GLY A 155 5.82 -15.51 3.31
CA GLY A 155 5.97 -16.19 2.01
C GLY A 155 4.68 -16.79 1.44
N ARG A 156 3.53 -16.64 2.11
CA ARG A 156 2.25 -17.26 1.74
C ARG A 156 1.14 -16.25 1.52
N THR A 157 1.31 -15.07 2.08
CA THR A 157 0.38 -13.96 1.93
C THR A 157 0.95 -12.99 0.91
N ALA A 158 0.13 -12.66 -0.08
CA ALA A 158 0.39 -11.55 -0.99
C ALA A 158 -0.48 -10.37 -0.58
N ARG A 159 0.04 -9.16 -0.76
CA ARG A 159 -0.73 -7.92 -0.64
C ARG A 159 -0.75 -7.24 -2.00
N ALA A 160 -1.90 -6.75 -2.41
CA ALA A 160 -2.10 -6.22 -3.74
C ALA A 160 -2.85 -4.90 -3.69
N TRP A 161 -2.44 -3.94 -4.52
CA TRP A 161 -3.12 -2.68 -4.71
C TRP A 161 -3.80 -2.63 -6.08
N TRP A 162 -5.10 -2.42 -6.04
CA TRP A 162 -6.01 -2.44 -7.18
C TRP A 162 -6.72 -1.12 -7.37
N VAL A 163 -7.17 -0.89 -8.59
CA VAL A 163 -8.14 0.15 -8.93
C VAL A 163 -9.29 -0.47 -9.70
N CYS A 164 -10.52 -0.29 -9.19
CA CYS A 164 -11.69 -0.64 -9.98
C CYS A 164 -11.83 0.38 -11.12
N GLY A 165 -11.83 -0.09 -12.37
CA GLY A 165 -12.25 0.76 -13.48
C GLY A 165 -13.74 1.09 -13.32
N GLY A 166 -14.11 2.37 -13.45
CA GLY A 166 -15.50 2.75 -13.71
C GLY A 166 -16.03 2.09 -14.99
N PRO A 167 -17.36 2.01 -15.19
CA PRO A 167 -17.93 1.40 -16.37
C PRO A 167 -17.35 2.07 -17.62
N VAL A 168 -16.85 1.26 -18.56
CA VAL A 168 -16.62 1.70 -19.93
C VAL A 168 -18.01 2.02 -20.49
N ILE A 169 -18.43 3.28 -20.44
CA ILE A 169 -19.59 3.73 -21.20
C ILE A 169 -19.11 3.72 -22.67
N PRO A 170 -19.64 2.83 -23.54
CA PRO A 170 -19.31 2.89 -24.95
C PRO A 170 -19.81 4.23 -25.48
N ALA A 171 -18.92 4.99 -26.12
CA ALA A 171 -19.32 6.17 -26.88
C ALA A 171 -20.36 5.73 -27.92
N SER A 172 -21.52 6.38 -27.87
CA SER A 172 -22.63 6.18 -28.81
C SER A 172 -22.29 6.67 -30.21
#